data_AF-A0A943XXT4-F1
#
_entry.id   AF-A0A943XXT4-F1
#
_cell.length_a   1.000
_cell.length_b   1.000
_cell.length_c   1.000
_cell.angle_alpha   90.00
_cell.angle_beta   90.00
_cell.angle_gamma   90.00
#
_symmetry.space_group_name_H-M   'P 1'
#
loop_
_entity.id
_entity.type
_entity.pdbx_description
1 polymer ?
#
loop_
_entity_poly.entity_id
_entity_poly.type
_entity_poly.pdbx_seq_one_letter_code
_entity_poly.pdbx_strand_id
1 'polypeptide(L)' 'MKLQLALDLYDIDKGLEMVHKTKDYVDVFELGTGFMGAHGYELVKIFRAAFPDIQLLADVKTVDGGYSTSKKMFDYG' A
#
# COMPACT_ATOMS: atom_id res chain seq x y z
N MET A 1 -6.33 -17.83 9.56
CA MET A 1 -6.94 -16.49 9.44
C MET A 1 -5.79 -15.50 9.28
N LYS A 2 -5.88 -14.55 8.33
CA LYS A 2 -4.87 -13.50 8.14
C LYS A 2 -5.33 -12.20 8.80
N LEU A 3 -4.40 -11.39 9.29
CA LEU A 3 -4.61 -10.03 9.76
C LEU A 3 -4.16 -9.02 8.69
N GLN A 4 -5.05 -8.10 8.31
CA GLN A 4 -4.75 -7.00 7.39
C GLN A 4 -4.81 -5.66 8.13
N LEU A 5 -3.85 -4.79 7.88
CA LEU A 5 -3.82 -3.42 8.38
C LEU A 5 -4.03 -2.44 7.22
N ALA A 6 -5.13 -1.70 7.24
CA ALA A 6 -5.39 -0.59 6.32
C ALA A 6 -4.69 0.68 6.80
N LEU A 7 -3.88 1.28 5.93
CA LEU A 7 -3.19 2.55 6.15
C LEU A 7 -3.99 3.68 5.52
N ASP A 8 -5.04 4.13 6.22
CA ASP A 8 -5.86 5.30 5.84
C ASP A 8 -5.27 6.59 6.41
N LEU A 9 -4.06 6.92 5.97
CA LEU A 9 -3.28 8.06 6.44
C LEU A 9 -3.11 9.11 5.33
N TYR A 10 -2.54 10.27 5.70
CA TYR A 10 -2.13 11.31 4.75
C TYR A 10 -0.62 11.60 4.80
N ASP A 11 0.12 10.93 5.68
CA ASP A 11 1.52 11.21 5.98
C ASP A 11 2.34 9.94 5.74
N ILE A 12 3.32 10.03 4.83
CA ILE A 12 4.15 8.90 4.41
C ILE A 12 4.97 8.37 5.58
N ASP A 13 5.57 9.26 6.38
CA ASP A 13 6.47 8.85 7.46
C ASP A 13 5.71 8.10 8.55
N LYS A 14 4.48 8.54 8.88
CA LYS A 14 3.61 7.81 9.81
C LYS A 14 3.19 6.45 9.27
N GLY A 15 2.95 6.34 7.97
CA GLY A 15 2.64 5.06 7.34
C GLY A 15 3.82 4.09 7.41
N LEU A 16 5.03 4.55 7.10
CA LEU A 16 6.25 3.76 7.22
C LEU A 16 6.52 3.34 8.68
N GLU A 17 6.34 4.24 9.64
CA GLU A 17 6.46 3.96 11.06
C GLU A 17 5.47 2.89 11.52
N MET A 18 4.21 2.98 11.06
CA MET A 18 3.17 2.01 11.39
C MET A 18 3.54 0.61 10.89
N VAL A 19 3.97 0.49 9.63
CA VAL A 19 4.41 -0.79 9.07
C VAL A 19 5.61 -1.33 9.86
N HIS A 20 6.60 -0.49 10.15
CA HIS A 20 7.79 -0.90 10.90
C HIS A 20 7.43 -1.49 12.27
N LYS A 21 6.48 -0.90 12.99
CA LYS A 21 6.03 -1.36 14.31
C LYS A 21 5.19 -2.63 14.28
N THR A 22 4.55 -2.95 13.15
CA THR A 22 3.49 -3.98 13.10
C THR A 22 3.77 -5.12 12.13
N LYS A 23 4.81 -5.04 11.29
CA LYS A 23 5.15 -6.03 10.26
C LYS A 23 5.38 -7.46 10.75
N ASP A 24 5.70 -7.66 12.02
CA ASP A 24 5.89 -9.00 12.60
C ASP A 24 4.58 -9.64 13.07
N TYR A 25 3.47 -8.90 13.02
CA TYR A 25 2.15 -9.33 13.50
C TYR A 25 1.04 -9.26 12.44
N VAL A 26 1.27 -8.51 11.36
CA VAL A 26 0.31 -8.24 10.28
C VAL A 26 0.73 -8.96 9.02
N ASP A 27 -0.20 -9.69 8.40
CA ASP A 27 0.06 -10.46 7.19
C ASP A 27 -0.03 -9.61 5.91
N VAL A 28 -0.89 -8.59 5.90
CA VAL A 28 -1.17 -7.76 4.71
C VAL A 28 -1.24 -6.29 5.08
N PHE A 29 -0.52 -5.46 4.34
CA PHE A 29 -0.54 -4.00 4.50
C PHE A 29 -1.25 -3.36 3.31
N GLU A 30 -2.41 -2.78 3.58
CA GLU A 30 -3.23 -2.10 2.59
C GLU A 30 -2.89 -0.61 2.56
N LEU A 31 -2.54 -0.11 1.37
CA LEU A 31 -2.41 1.32 1.10
C LEU A 31 -3.79 1.84 0.69
N GLY A 32 -4.48 2.47 1.64
CA GLY A 32 -5.88 2.87 1.47
C GLY A 32 -6.09 3.91 0.36
N THR A 33 -7.30 3.93 -0.21
CA THR A 33 -7.64 4.84 -1.33
C THR A 33 -7.35 6.31 -1.03
N GLY A 34 -7.62 6.78 0.19
CA GLY A 34 -7.37 8.18 0.59
C GLY A 34 -5.88 8.51 0.62
N PHE A 35 -5.06 7.56 1.08
CA PHE A 35 -3.62 7.72 1.16
C PHE A 35 -2.99 7.76 -0.25
N MET A 36 -3.43 6.88 -1.15
CA MET A 36 -3.07 6.93 -2.56
C MET A 36 -3.60 8.18 -3.27
N GLY A 37 -4.80 8.64 -2.92
CA GLY A 37 -5.36 9.88 -3.47
C GLY A 37 -4.52 11.10 -3.15
N ALA A 38 -3.87 11.13 -1.98
CA ALA A 38 -3.00 12.22 -1.54
C ALA A 38 -1.59 12.19 -2.18
N HIS A 39 -1.01 11.00 -2.37
CA HIS A 39 0.40 10.85 -2.79
C HIS A 39 0.58 10.23 -4.19
N GLY A 40 -0.51 9.84 -4.83
CA GLY A 40 -0.50 9.08 -6.07
C GLY A 40 0.00 7.64 -5.90
N TYR A 41 0.12 6.95 -7.02
CA TYR A 41 0.49 5.54 -7.04
C TYR A 41 1.96 5.26 -6.69
N GLU A 42 2.83 6.28 -6.72
CA GLU A 42 4.24 6.12 -6.31
C GLU A 42 4.39 5.65 -4.86
N LEU A 43 3.34 5.83 -4.04
CA LEU A 43 3.24 5.28 -2.70
C LEU A 43 3.56 3.78 -2.65
N VAL A 44 3.12 3.00 -3.64
CA VAL A 44 3.41 1.56 -3.71
C VAL A 44 4.91 1.31 -3.78
N LYS A 45 5.66 2.06 -4.61
CA LYS A 45 7.12 1.92 -4.72
C LYS A 45 7.84 2.30 -3.44
N ILE A 46 7.39 3.36 -2.77
CA ILE A 46 7.98 3.83 -1.52
C ILE A 46 7.88 2.72 -0.47
N PHE A 47 6.70 2.13 -0.32
CA PHE A 47 6.46 1.07 0.66
C PHE A 47 7.15 -0.24 0.26
N ARG A 48 7.16 -0.62 -1.02
CA ARG A 48 7.90 -1.80 -1.51
C ARG A 48 9.40 -1.66 -1.28
N ALA A 49 9.98 -0.47 -1.52
CA ALA A 49 11.39 -0.22 -1.30
C ALA A 49 11.77 -0.29 0.19
N ALA A 50 10.92 0.23 1.07
CA ALA A 50 11.13 0.19 2.52
C ALA A 50 10.92 -1.21 3.12
N PHE A 51 10.00 -1.99 2.56
CA PHE A 51 9.58 -3.29 3.08
C PHE A 51 9.46 -4.32 1.93
N PRO A 52 10.59 -4.83 1.42
CA PRO A 52 10.60 -5.70 0.25
C PRO A 52 9.89 -7.04 0.45
N ASP A 53 9.71 -7.48 1.69
CA ASP A 53 9.22 -8.82 2.02
C ASP A 53 7.76 -8.87 2.50
N ILE A 54 7.10 -7.72 2.69
CA ILE A 54 5.71 -7.69 3.15
C ILE A 54 4.73 -7.86 1.97
N GLN A 55 3.54 -8.38 2.29
CA GLN A 55 2.43 -8.38 1.33
C GLN A 55 1.77 -6.99 1.33
N LEU A 56 1.87 -6.28 0.20
CA LEU A 56 1.20 -5.01 -0.03
C LEU A 56 -0.12 -5.23 -0.76
N LEU A 57 -1.14 -4.45 -0.42
CA LEU A 57 -2.41 -4.37 -1.12
C LEU A 57 -2.65 -2.91 -1.55
N ALA A 58 -2.77 -2.70 -2.85
CA ALA A 58 -3.08 -1.38 -3.41
C ALA A 58 -4.61 -1.19 -3.50
N ASP A 59 -5.21 -0.44 -2.59
CA ASP A 59 -6.66 -0.20 -2.55
C ASP A 59 -7.08 0.96 -3.47
N VAL A 60 -6.83 0.76 -4.77
CA VAL A 60 -7.06 1.78 -5.81
C VAL A 60 -8.54 2.03 -6.07
N LYS A 61 -9.42 1.06 -5.75
CA LYS A 61 -10.86 1.08 -6.10
C LYS A 61 -11.10 1.41 -7.57
N THR A 62 -10.36 0.78 -8.46
CA THR A 62 -10.42 1.01 -9.91
C THR A 62 -11.84 0.89 -10.44
N VAL A 63 -12.37 1.99 -11.01
CA VAL A 63 -13.70 2.03 -11.65
C VAL A 63 -13.58 1.83 -13.16
N ASP A 64 -12.54 2.38 -13.79
CA ASP A 64 -12.24 2.24 -15.21
C ASP A 64 -10.72 2.11 -15.43
N GLY A 65 -10.30 1.59 -16.59
CA GLY A 65 -8.89 1.32 -16.89
C GLY A 65 -8.33 0.13 -16.12
N GLY A 66 -9.15 -0.91 -15.90
CA GLY A 66 -8.82 -2.08 -15.07
C GLY A 66 -7.43 -2.67 -15.34
N TYR A 67 -7.10 -2.92 -16.61
CA TYR A 67 -5.80 -3.48 -16.99
C TYR A 67 -4.65 -2.50 -16.74
N SER A 68 -4.74 -1.26 -17.23
CA SER A 68 -3.65 -0.28 -17.14
C SER A 68 -3.35 0.10 -15.69
N THR A 69 -4.38 0.33 -14.89
CA THR A 69 -4.24 0.66 -13.46
C THR A 69 -3.66 -0.52 -12.67
N SER A 70 -4.20 -1.72 -12.86
CA SER A 70 -3.70 -2.92 -12.14
C SER A 70 -2.27 -3.26 -12.54
N LYS A 71 -1.97 -3.24 -13.86
CA LYS A 71 -0.62 -3.48 -14.36
C LYS A 71 0.38 -2.50 -13.73
N LYS A 72 0.03 -1.20 -13.67
CA LYS A 72 0.89 -0.19 -13.05
C LYS A 72 1.15 -0.48 -11.57
N MET A 73 0.14 -0.93 -10.81
CA MET A 73 0.32 -1.27 -9.39
C MET A 73 1.25 -2.47 -9.25
N PHE A 74 1.00 -3.55 -9.99
CA PHE A 74 1.85 -4.75 -9.95
C PHE A 74 3.29 -4.49 -10.41
N ASP A 75 3.49 -3.60 -11.39
CA ASP A 75 4.83 -3.18 -11.82
C ASP A 75 5.56 -2.36 -10.75
N TYR A 76 4.84 -1.72 -9.81
CA TYR A 76 5.42 -0.92 -8.72
C TYR A 76 5.78 -1.76 -7.49
N GLY A 77 5.15 -2.93 -7.34
CA GLY A 77 5.38 -3.92 -6.28
C GLY A 77 4.24 -4.03 -5.30
#